data_AF-A0AAD8YLQ2-F1
#
_entry.id   AF-A0AAD8YLQ2-F1
#
_cell.length_a   1.000
_cell.length_b   1.000
_cell.length_c   1.000
_cell.angle_alpha   90.00
_cell.angle_beta   90.00
_cell.angle_gamma   90.00
#
_symmetry.space_group_name_H-M   'P 1'
#
loop_
_entity.id
_entity.type
_entity.pdbx_description
1 polymer ?
#
loop_
_entity_poly.entity_id
_entity_poly.type
_entity_poly.pdbx_seq_one_letter_code
_entity_poly.pdbx_strand_id
1 'polypeptide(L)' 'MINYHRQGLGQVGGGHFSPLGSYHPPTDSFLIMDVAKYKYPPVWVGAATLFSSLSTLRTVHTMIIPRHRSD' A
#
# COMPACT_ATOMS: atom_id res chain seq x y z
N MET A 1 -10.18 -0.76 2.49
CA MET A 1 -9.04 -1.07 3.39
C MET A 1 -7.92 -1.64 2.53
N ILE A 2 -6.67 -1.24 2.74
CA ILE A 2 -5.51 -1.62 1.91
C ILE A 2 -4.48 -2.42 2.71
N ASN A 3 -3.75 -3.31 2.02
CA ASN A 3 -2.63 -4.09 2.55
C ASN A 3 -1.35 -3.71 1.80
N TYR A 4 -0.41 -3.03 2.45
CA TYR A 4 0.80 -2.52 1.79
C TYR A 4 2.07 -2.84 2.59
N HIS A 5 3.21 -2.88 1.90
CA HIS A 5 4.51 -3.04 2.55
C HIS A 5 5.08 -1.69 3.01
N ARG A 6 5.31 -1.52 4.32
CA ARG A 6 5.77 -0.24 4.91
C ARG A 6 7.08 0.27 4.32
N GLN A 7 8.02 -0.62 4.01
CA GLN A 7 9.29 -0.21 3.39
C GLN A 7 9.08 0.42 2.01
N GLY A 8 8.04 0.03 1.27
CA GLY A 8 7.67 0.66 0.00
C GLY A 8 7.23 2.12 0.15
N LEU A 9 6.88 2.55 1.37
CA LEU A 9 6.53 3.92 1.74
C LEU A 9 7.61 4.59 2.61
N GLY A 10 8.82 4.01 2.72
CA GLY A 10 9.89 4.54 3.57
C GLY A 10 9.63 4.40 5.08
N GLN A 11 8.63 3.61 5.48
CA GLN A 11 8.28 3.36 6.88
C GLN A 11 8.99 2.10 7.41
N VAL A 12 9.30 2.10 8.70
CA VAL A 12 9.93 0.95 9.38
C VAL A 12 8.87 -0.08 9.75
N GLY A 13 8.97 -1.27 9.16
CA GLY A 13 8.15 -2.43 9.49
C GLY A 13 7.90 -3.33 8.28
N GLY A 14 7.15 -4.41 8.49
CA GLY A 14 6.67 -5.29 7.43
C GLY A 14 5.34 -4.82 6.84
N GLY A 15 4.53 -5.75 6.34
CA GLY A 15 3.25 -5.40 5.74
C GLY A 15 2.18 -4.97 6.76
N HIS A 16 1.33 -4.04 6.35
CA HIS A 16 0.40 -3.32 7.22
C HIS A 16 -0.98 -3.16 6.56
N PHE A 17 -2.03 -3.05 7.39
CA PHE A 17 -3.39 -2.80 6.93
C PHE A 17 -3.88 -1.45 7.44
N SER A 18 -4.43 -0.62 6.56
CA SER A 18 -5.06 0.64 6.96
C SER A 18 -6.21 1.03 6.03
N PRO A 19 -7.18 1.82 6.51
CA PRO A 19 -8.20 2.41 5.65
C PRO A 19 -7.60 3.52 4.76
N LEU A 20 -8.16 3.62 3.55
CA LEU A 20 -7.97 4.77 2.67
C LEU A 20 -8.99 5.83 3.03
N GLY A 21 -8.56 7.08 3.18
CA GLY A 21 -9.41 8.21 3.53
C GLY A 21 -9.98 8.92 2.31
N SER A 22 -9.11 9.49 1.48
CA SER A 22 -9.51 10.32 0.34
C SER A 22 -8.51 10.23 -0.81
N TYR A 23 -8.94 10.62 -2.01
CA TYR A 23 -8.10 10.80 -3.19
C TYR A 23 -8.03 12.29 -3.54
N HIS A 24 -6.83 12.77 -3.84
CA HIS A 24 -6.57 14.15 -4.23
C HIS A 24 -6.09 14.19 -5.69
N PRO A 25 -6.99 14.47 -6.66
CA PRO A 25 -6.67 14.43 -8.09
C PRO A 25 -5.51 15.34 -8.53
N PRO A 26 -5.37 16.60 -8.02
CA PRO A 26 -4.31 17.48 -8.48
C PRO A 26 -2.89 16.97 -8.23
N THR A 27 -2.71 16.11 -7.22
CA THR A 27 -1.39 15.55 -6.88
C THR A 27 -1.32 14.05 -7.08
N ASP A 28 -2.37 13.44 -7.62
CA ASP A 28 -2.50 11.98 -7.76
C ASP A 28 -2.13 11.22 -6.47
N SER A 29 -2.72 11.64 -5.34
CA SER A 29 -2.35 11.12 -4.01
C SER A 29 -3.55 10.57 -3.24
N PHE A 30 -3.29 9.55 -2.43
CA PHE A 30 -4.24 8.98 -1.50
C PHE A 30 -3.87 9.27 -0.06
N LEU A 31 -4.86 9.61 0.76
CA LEU A 31 -4.71 9.73 2.20
C LEU A 31 -4.79 8.34 2.84
N ILE A 32 -3.71 7.90 3.49
CA ILE A 32 -3.70 6.69 4.32
C ILE A 32 -3.93 7.09 5.77
N MET A 33 -5.01 6.59 6.35
CA MET A 33 -5.31 6.78 7.77
C MET A 33 -4.66 5.65 8.58
N ASP A 34 -3.34 5.73 8.81
CA ASP A 34 -2.59 4.68 9.51
C ASP A 34 -3.19 4.45 10.92
N VAL A 35 -3.55 3.19 11.22
CA VAL A 35 -4.16 2.81 12.49
C VAL A 35 -3.15 2.74 13.63
N ALA A 36 -1.85 2.67 13.33
CA ALA A 36 -0.76 2.82 14.28
C ALA A 36 -0.48 4.30 14.56
N LYS A 37 -1.51 5.02 15.02
CA LYS A 37 -1.51 6.47 15.27
C LYS A 37 -0.39 6.94 16.21
N TYR A 38 0.08 6.05 17.10
CA TYR A 38 1.19 6.31 18.02
C TYR A 38 2.55 6.41 17.31
N LYS A 39 2.65 5.93 16.07
CA LYS A 39 3.91 5.84 15.31
C LYS A 39 3.89 6.66 14.03
N TYR A 40 2.73 6.75 13.36
CA TYR A 40 2.62 7.46 12.09
C TYR A 40 1.34 8.31 12.03
N PRO A 41 1.44 9.61 11.67
CA PRO A 41 0.26 10.42 11.38
C PRO A 41 -0.39 9.94 10.07
N PRO A 42 -1.63 10.37 9.77
CA PRO A 42 -2.21 10.20 8.44
C PRO A 42 -1.29 10.85 7.39
N VAL A 43 -1.00 10.11 6.32
CA VAL A 43 -0.06 10.54 5.27
C VAL A 43 -0.69 10.52 3.90
N TRP A 44 -0.35 11.51 3.08
CA TRP A 44 -0.65 11.50 1.65
C TRP A 44 0.45 10.75 0.91
N VAL A 45 0.05 9.79 0.08
CA VAL A 45 0.95 8.94 -0.70
C VAL A 45 0.54 8.98 -2.16
N GLY A 46 1.49 9.27 -3.05
CA GLY A 46 1.24 9.26 -4.49
C GLY A 46 0.78 7.88 -4.99
N ALA A 47 -0.15 7.84 -5.95
CA ALA A 47 -0.79 6.62 -6.40
C ALA A 47 0.21 5.60 -6.97
N ALA A 48 1.21 6.04 -7.72
CA ALA A 48 2.26 5.16 -8.26
C ALA A 48 3.09 4.49 -7.16
N THR A 49 3.47 5.24 -6.13
CA THR A 49 4.20 4.72 -4.96
C THR A 49 3.33 3.76 -4.16
N LEU A 50 2.06 4.11 -3.94
CA LEU A 50 1.10 3.24 -3.27
C LEU A 50 0.95 1.93 -4.04
N PHE A 51 0.70 1.98 -5.35
CA PHE A 51 0.55 0.80 -6.20
C PHE A 51 1.79 -0.11 -6.15
N SER A 52 2.98 0.49 -6.22
CA SER A 52 4.24 -0.25 -6.09
C SER A 52 4.33 -0.96 -4.72
N SER A 53 3.92 -0.30 -3.64
CA SER A 53 3.90 -0.89 -2.29
C SER A 53 2.86 -2.00 -2.10
N LEU A 54 1.78 -2.01 -2.90
CA LEU A 54 0.78 -3.08 -2.96
C LEU A 54 1.28 -4.28 -3.77
N SER A 55 2.11 -4.05 -4.79
CA SER A 55 2.64 -5.08 -5.70
C SER A 55 3.74 -5.96 -5.10
N THR A 56 4.02 -5.84 -3.80
CA THR A 56 5.04 -6.64 -3.12
C THR A 56 4.50 -8.04 -2.77
N LEU A 57 5.12 -9.10 -3.30
CA LEU A 57 4.78 -10.47 -2.94
C LEU A 57 5.08 -10.72 -1.46
N ARG A 58 4.07 -11.18 -0.71
CA ARG A 58 4.23 -11.58 0.69
C ARG A 58 4.28 -13.09 0.78
N THR A 59 5.35 -13.65 1.34
CA THR A 59 5.59 -15.11 1.43
C THR A 59 4.47 -15.90 2.13
N VAL A 60 3.75 -15.30 3.08
CA VAL A 60 2.70 -15.97 3.87
C VAL A 60 1.33 -16.05 3.20
N HIS A 61 1.13 -15.41 2.05
CA HIS A 61 -0.10 -15.52 1.25
C HIS A 61 0.26 -15.66 -0.23
N THR A 62 0.90 -16.78 -0.56
CA THR A 62 1.04 -17.19 -1.97
C THR A 62 -0.33 -17.62 -2.47
N MET A 63 -1.07 -16.68 -3.06
CA MET A 63 -2.01 -17.01 -4.11
C MET A 63 -1.27 -16.69 -5.42
N ILE A 64 -0.75 -17.73 -6.06
CA ILE A 64 -0.23 -17.61 -7.43
C ILE A 64 -1.43 -17.26 -8.30
N ILE A 65 -1.63 -15.97 -8.62
CA ILE A 65 -2.48 -15.59 -9.74
C ILE A 65 -1.70 -16.04 -10.98
N PRO A 66 -2.15 -17.07 -11.73
CA PRO A 66 -1.46 -17.46 -12.94
C PRO A 66 -1.57 -16.27 -13.89
N ARG A 67 -0.43 -15.74 -14.35
CA ARG A 67 -0.44 -14.91 -15.55
C ARG A 67 -0.97 -15.81 -16.67
N HIS A 68 -2.14 -15.50 -17.20
CA HIS A 68 -2.65 -16.11 -18.43
C HIS A 68 -1.61 -15.84 -19.52
N ARG A 69 -0.77 -16.84 -19.80
CA ARG A 69 0.09 -16.85 -20.97
C ARG A 69 -0.82 -17.26 -22.11
N SER A 70 -1.11 -16.32 -22.99
CA SER A 70 -1.74 -16.62 -24.27
C SER A 70 -0.65 -17.22 -25.15
N ASP A 71 -0.60 -18.55 -25.21
CA ASP A 71 -0.03 -19.28 -26.33
C ASP A 71 -1.18 -19.72 -27.25
#